data_AF-A0A640VPH3-F1
#
_entry.id   AF-A0A640VPH3-F1
#
_cell.length_a   1.000
_cell.length_b   1.000
_cell.length_c   1.000
_cell.angle_alpha   90.00
_cell.angle_beta   90.00
_cell.angle_gamma   90.00
#
_symmetry.space_group_name_H-M   'P 1'
#
loop_
_entity.id
_entity.type
_entity.pdbx_description
1 polymer ?
#
loop_
_entity_poly.entity_id
_entity_poly.type
_entity_poly.pdbx_seq_one_letter_code
_entity_poly.pdbx_strand_id
1 'polypeptide(L)' 'MTGDQVEVRKEPFNPEHYYDDADAELDLITSRSMRAQWRYQRVGPKFVKFGRRVKYHGADLNAWIQKRTVQTNELA' A
#
# COMPACT_ATOMS: atom_id res chain seq x y z
N MET A 1 -20.54 29.84 -0.64
CA MET A 1 -19.93 28.92 -1.61
C MET A 1 -18.58 28.53 -1.06
N THR A 2 -18.56 27.53 -0.18
CA THR A 2 -17.32 27.07 0.46
C THR A 2 -16.67 26.11 -0.51
N GLY A 3 -15.56 26.54 -1.12
CA GLY A 3 -14.78 25.67 -1.99
C GLY A 3 -14.29 24.50 -1.16
N ASP A 4 -14.80 23.31 -1.47
CA ASP A 4 -14.35 22.06 -0.91
C ASP A 4 -12.90 21.88 -1.39
N GLN A 5 -11.93 22.21 -0.54
CA GLN A 5 -10.54 21.90 -0.82
C GLN A 5 -10.42 20.40 -0.69
N VAL A 6 -10.52 19.71 -1.83
CA VAL A 6 -10.22 18.28 -1.89
C VAL A 6 -8.75 18.14 -1.53
N GLU A 7 -8.49 17.80 -0.27
CA GLU A 7 -7.16 17.55 0.23
C GLU A 7 -6.59 16.39 -0.61
N VAL A 8 -5.64 16.72 -1.48
CA VAL A 8 -4.99 15.74 -2.34
C VAL A 8 -4.25 14.79 -1.42
N ARG A 9 -4.82 13.60 -1.20
CA ARG A 9 -4.21 12.57 -0.37
C ARG A 9 -2.82 12.26 -0.94
N LYS A 10 -1.79 12.63 -0.18
CA LYS A 10 -0.38 12.39 -0.56
C LYS A 10 -0.02 10.91 -0.62
N GLU A 11 -0.77 10.08 0.11
CA GLU A 11 -0.46 8.65 0.27
C GLU A 11 -1.42 7.78 -0.55
N PRO A 12 -0.92 6.73 -1.24
CA PRO A 12 -1.76 5.86 -2.06
C PRO A 12 -2.82 5.06 -1.28
N PHE A 13 -2.53 4.72 -0.02
CA PHE A 13 -3.46 4.00 0.87
C PHE A 13 -3.89 4.88 2.04
N ASN A 14 -5.12 4.69 2.55
CA ASN A 14 -5.57 5.35 3.77
C ASN A 14 -4.88 4.71 4.99
N PRO A 15 -4.11 5.46 5.80
CA PRO A 15 -3.35 4.90 6.91
C PRO A 15 -4.20 4.22 7.97
N GLU A 16 -5.47 4.61 8.15
CA GLU A 16 -6.38 4.06 9.17
C GLU A 16 -7.13 2.81 8.69
N HIS A 17 -6.93 2.37 7.45
CA HIS A 17 -7.67 1.28 6.84
C HIS A 17 -6.86 -0.03 6.80
N TYR A 18 -7.58 -1.14 6.93
CA TYR A 18 -7.08 -2.46 6.57
C TYR A 18 -7.65 -2.90 5.22
N TYR A 19 -6.76 -3.33 4.34
CA TYR A 19 -7.06 -3.87 3.02
C TYR A 19 -6.95 -5.39 3.06
N ASP A 20 -7.92 -6.12 2.52
CA ASP A 20 -7.81 -7.55 2.27
C ASP A 20 -6.85 -7.84 1.12
N ASP A 21 -6.16 -8.98 1.15
CA ASP A 21 -5.30 -9.41 0.04
C ASP A 21 -6.04 -9.55 -1.31
N ALA A 22 -7.37 -9.58 -1.30
CA ALA A 22 -8.20 -9.64 -2.50
C ALA A 22 -8.62 -8.27 -3.04
N ASP A 23 -8.35 -7.18 -2.31
CA ASP A 23 -8.73 -5.82 -2.71
C ASP A 23 -7.92 -5.40 -3.93
N ALA A 24 -8.59 -4.81 -4.91
CA ALA A 24 -8.01 -4.43 -6.20
C ALA A 24 -7.00 -3.27 -6.03
N GLU A 25 -7.16 -2.45 -5.00
CA GLU A 25 -6.23 -1.38 -4.62
C GLU A 25 -4.82 -1.91 -4.38
N LEU A 26 -4.67 -3.15 -3.91
CA LEU A 26 -3.36 -3.76 -3.70
C LEU A 26 -2.65 -4.13 -5.01
N ASP A 27 -3.34 -4.11 -6.15
CA ASP A 27 -2.69 -4.35 -7.45
C ASP A 27 -1.77 -3.19 -7.85
N LEU A 28 -1.86 -2.03 -7.16
CA LEU A 28 -0.89 -0.95 -7.25
C LEU A 28 0.53 -1.40 -6.92
N ILE A 29 0.72 -2.30 -5.95
CA ILE A 29 2.05 -2.72 -5.51
C ILE A 29 2.57 -3.92 -6.33
N THR A 30 1.72 -4.88 -6.64
CA THR A 30 1.98 -6.05 -7.50
C THR A 30 0.72 -6.92 -7.53
N SER A 31 0.66 -7.95 -8.38
CA SER A 31 -0.47 -8.89 -8.45
C SER A 31 -0.65 -9.72 -7.17
N ARG A 32 -1.86 -10.21 -6.92
CA ARG A 32 -2.16 -11.08 -5.77
C ARG A 32 -1.26 -12.32 -5.67
N SER A 33 -0.94 -12.96 -6.79
CA SER A 33 -0.04 -14.13 -6.80
C SER A 33 1.38 -13.74 -6.36
N MET A 34 1.88 -12.58 -6.78
CA MET A 34 3.17 -12.07 -6.33
C MET A 34 3.15 -11.64 -4.86
N ARG A 35 2.05 -11.06 -4.36
CA ARG A 35 1.90 -10.81 -2.92
C ARG A 35 1.94 -12.11 -2.11
N ALA A 36 1.35 -13.19 -2.61
CA ALA A 36 1.45 -14.51 -1.97
C ALA A 36 2.89 -15.02 -1.91
N GLN A 37 3.63 -14.89 -3.02
CA GLN A 37 5.04 -15.25 -3.09
C GLN A 37 5.89 -14.39 -2.12
N TRP A 38 5.63 -13.09 -2.03
CA TRP A 38 6.31 -12.19 -1.10
C TRP A 38 6.12 -12.62 0.36
N ARG A 39 4.88 -12.96 0.75
CA ARG A 39 4.60 -13.46 2.10
C ARG A 39 5.32 -14.76 2.40
N TYR A 40 5.39 -15.68 1.44
CA TYR A 40 6.15 -16.92 1.58
C TYR A 40 7.64 -16.64 1.82
N GLN A 41 8.21 -15.73 1.02
CA GLN A 41 9.61 -15.32 1.11
C GLN A 41 9.90 -14.33 2.25
N ARG A 42 8.88 -13.90 3.02
CA ARG A 42 8.98 -12.86 4.07
C ARG A 42 9.55 -11.53 3.56
N VAL A 43 9.24 -11.20 2.31
CA VAL A 43 9.49 -9.88 1.71
C VAL A 43 8.17 -9.14 1.53
N GLY A 44 8.24 -7.86 1.14
CA GLY A 44 7.04 -7.05 0.89
C GLY A 44 6.57 -6.23 2.10
N PRO A 45 5.38 -5.61 2.01
CA PRO A 45 4.78 -4.87 3.12
C PRO A 45 4.44 -5.80 4.29
N LYS A 46 4.37 -5.25 5.50
CA LYS A 46 3.89 -6.02 6.65
C LYS A 46 2.43 -6.43 6.42
N PHE A 47 2.08 -7.62 6.89
CA PHE A 47 0.73 -8.15 6.80
C PHE A 47 0.31 -8.73 8.14
N VAL A 48 -0.99 -8.71 8.40
CA VAL A 48 -1.61 -9.34 9.56
C VAL A 48 -2.45 -10.53 9.10
N LYS A 49 -2.48 -11.59 9.93
CA LYS A 49 -3.34 -12.75 9.69
C LYS A 49 -4.55 -12.68 10.63
N PHE A 50 -5.74 -12.63 10.05
CA PHE A 50 -7.00 -12.82 10.77
C PHE A 50 -7.57 -14.18 10.37
N GLY A 51 -7.12 -15.22 11.07
CA GLY A 51 -7.40 -16.61 10.72
C GLY A 51 -6.84 -16.97 9.34
N ARG A 52 -7.74 -17.31 8.41
CA ARG A 52 -7.39 -17.64 7.01
C ARG A 52 -7.25 -16.40 6.11
N ARG A 53 -7.59 -15.21 6.60
CA ARG A 53 -7.52 -13.95 5.83
C ARG A 53 -6.20 -13.24 6.08
N VAL A 54 -5.63 -12.71 5.00
CA VAL A 54 -4.45 -11.84 5.03
C VAL A 54 -4.92 -10.41 4.80
N LYS A 55 -4.47 -9.49 5.64
CA LYS A 55 -4.73 -8.06 5.49
C LYS A 55 -3.46 -7.24 5.58
N TYR A 56 -3.53 -6.04 5.02
CA TYR A 56 -2.49 -5.03 5.02
C TYR A 56 -3.02 -3.76 5.65
N HIS A 57 -2.25 -3.17 6.59
CA HIS A 57 -2.57 -1.87 7.13
C HIS A 57 -2.08 -0.78 6.17
N GLY A 58 -2.90 0.23 5.87
CA GLY A 58 -2.55 1.28 4.92
C GLY A 58 -1.23 1.98 5.25
N ALA A 59 -0.99 2.27 6.53
CA ALA A 59 0.26 2.91 6.96
C ALA A 59 1.50 2.04 6.67
N ASP A 60 1.42 0.72 6.84
CA ASP A 60 2.53 -0.18 6.53
C ASP A 60 2.74 -0.34 5.00
N LEU A 61 1.67 -0.25 4.20
CA LEU A 61 1.78 -0.21 2.74
C LEU A 61 2.49 1.06 2.27
N ASN A 62 2.07 2.22 2.78
CA ASN A 62 2.68 3.51 2.44
C ASN A 62 4.15 3.56 2.88
N ALA A 63 4.47 3.10 4.10
CA ALA A 63 5.84 3.00 4.58
C ALA A 63 6.70 2.07 3.71
N TRP A 64 6.11 0.99 3.17
CA TRP A 64 6.81 0.08 2.26
C TRP A 64 7.07 0.69 0.89
N ILE A 65 6.10 1.44 0.34
CA ILE A 65 6.22 2.20 -0.91
C ILE A 65 7.30 3.26 -0.76
N GLN A 66 7.27 4.05 0.32
CA GLN A 66 8.23 5.14 0.56
C GLN A 66 9.68 4.64 0.57
N LYS A 67 9.94 3.46 1.17
CA LYS A 67 11.27 2.82 1.16
C LYS A 67 11.73 2.38 -0.23
N ARG A 68 10.83 2.34 -1.21
CA ARG A 68 11.06 1.93 -2.61
C ARG A 68 10.94 3.08 -3.59
N THR A 69 10.56 4.27 -3.12
CA THR A 69 10.55 5.47 -3.94
C THR A 69 11.99 5.85 -4.27
N VAL A 70 12.27 6.06 -5.55
CA VAL A 70 13.58 6.51 -6.05
C VAL A 70 13.46 7.97 -6.43
N GLN A 71 14.31 8.82 -5.86
CA GLN A 71 14.37 10.23 -6.26
C GLN A 71 14.96 10.33 -7.67
N THR A 72 14.27 11.06 -8.54
CA THR A 72 14.75 11.39 -9.88
C THR A 72 15.31 12.82 -9.87
N ASN A 73 16.34 13.09 -10.66
CA ASN A 73 16.83 14.45 -10.82
C ASN A 73 15.73 15.31 -11.45
N GLU A 74 15.44 16.46 -10.83
CA GLU A 74 14.68 17.51 -11.49
C GLU A 74 15.58 18.13 -12.55
N LEU A 75 15.11 18.24 -13.79
CA LEU A 75 15.80 19.03 -14.80
C LEU A 75 15.77 20.49 -14.33
N ALA A 76 16.96 21.03 -14.06
CA ALA A 76 17.17 22.42 -13.67
C ALA A 76 16.74 23.40 -14.78
#